data_AF-A0A2A3XVN8-F1
#
_entry.id   AF-A0A2A3XVN8-F1
#
_cell.length_a   1.000
_cell.length_b   1.000
_cell.length_c   1.000
_cell.angle_alpha   90.00
_cell.angle_beta   90.00
_cell.angle_gamma   90.00
#
_symmetry.space_group_name_H-M   'P 1'
#
loop_
_entity.id
_entity.type
_entity.pdbx_description
1 polymer ?
#
loop_
_entity_poly.entity_id
_entity_poly.type
_entity_poly.pdbx_seq_one_letter_code
_entity_poly.pdbx_strand_id
1 'polypeptide(L)'
;MQQPRPENTATKHCEKQATYRCGSQVLIQRGEELSKHLGTDAPDMDASNLHPWAWERSKSLWNSGHYHEAVMEAAKTINHEAQQKLGRMDLSERKLFNDAFSTNPAKPGAPRLRLAKNDGGDTYANLHQGARAFAEGLYAGIRNPGMHKPQENHGGQQQLALEQLAAFSLLARWIDQAEVETAPAN
;
A
#
# COMPACT_ATOMS: atom_id res chain seq x y z
N MET A 1 -28.64 42.01 -46.86
CA MET A 1 -28.38 41.63 -45.46
C MET A 1 -27.72 40.26 -45.49
N GLN A 2 -26.44 40.15 -45.13
CA GLN A 2 -25.73 38.86 -45.10
C GLN A 2 -26.12 38.13 -43.80
N GLN A 3 -26.71 36.95 -43.89
CA GLN A 3 -26.97 36.13 -42.69
C GLN A 3 -25.64 35.64 -42.08
N PRO A 4 -25.51 35.57 -40.75
CA PRO A 4 -24.31 35.06 -40.10
C PRO A 4 -24.12 33.57 -40.43
N ARG A 5 -22.89 33.21 -40.78
CA ARG A 5 -22.49 31.85 -41.14
C ARG A 5 -22.72 30.93 -39.92
N PRO A 6 -23.31 29.73 -40.07
CA PRO A 6 -23.52 28.82 -38.94
C PRO A 6 -22.18 28.44 -38.31
N GLU A 7 -22.06 28.63 -37.01
CA GLU A 7 -20.86 28.26 -36.26
C GLU A 7 -20.61 26.75 -36.36
N ASN A 8 -19.43 26.38 -36.82
CA ASN A 8 -19.05 24.98 -37.02
C ASN A 8 -18.72 24.32 -35.67
N THR A 9 -19.59 23.39 -35.23
CA THR A 9 -19.48 22.63 -33.98
C THR A 9 -18.18 21.84 -33.85
N ALA A 10 -17.61 21.38 -34.98
CA ALA A 10 -16.32 20.68 -35.00
C ALA A 10 -15.16 21.63 -34.65
N THR A 11 -15.23 22.88 -35.08
CA THR A 11 -14.23 23.92 -34.74
C THR A 11 -14.25 24.21 -33.24
N LYS A 12 -15.43 24.36 -32.63
CA LYS A 12 -15.56 24.54 -31.16
C LYS A 12 -15.03 23.34 -30.35
N HIS A 13 -15.19 22.12 -30.86
CA HIS A 13 -14.65 20.92 -30.21
C HIS A 13 -13.11 20.88 -30.27
N CYS A 14 -12.53 21.21 -31.43
CA CYS A 14 -11.08 21.30 -31.62
C CYS A 14 -10.45 22.41 -30.76
N GLU A 15 -11.08 23.58 -30.66
CA GLU A 15 -10.63 24.69 -29.80
C GLU A 15 -10.65 24.33 -28.31
N LYS A 16 -11.71 23.63 -27.86
CA LYS A 16 -11.77 23.11 -26.49
C LYS A 16 -10.65 22.11 -26.23
N GLN A 17 -10.45 21.14 -27.11
CA GLN A 17 -9.35 20.16 -27.00
C GLN A 17 -7.97 20.85 -26.97
N ALA A 18 -7.75 21.86 -27.81
CA ALA A 18 -6.51 22.63 -27.84
C ALA A 18 -6.27 23.39 -26.53
N THR A 19 -7.33 23.93 -25.94
CA THR A 19 -7.28 24.61 -24.63
C THR A 19 -6.91 23.63 -23.51
N TYR A 20 -7.53 22.45 -23.47
CA TYR A 20 -7.18 21.41 -22.50
C TYR A 20 -5.72 20.94 -22.66
N ARG A 21 -5.27 20.75 -23.90
CA ARG A 21 -3.88 20.34 -24.19
C ARG A 21 -2.88 21.42 -23.76
N CYS A 22 -3.13 22.68 -24.10
CA CYS A 22 -2.30 23.81 -23.67
C CYS A 22 -2.26 23.90 -22.14
N GLY A 23 -3.42 23.82 -21.48
CA GLY A 23 -3.50 23.80 -20.02
C GLY A 23 -2.70 22.66 -19.38
N SER A 24 -2.82 21.44 -19.90
CA SER A 24 -2.03 20.29 -19.42
C SER A 24 -0.53 20.48 -19.62
N GLN A 25 -0.10 21.03 -20.75
CA GLN A 25 1.31 21.29 -21.04
C GLN A 25 1.89 22.34 -20.08
N VAL A 26 1.14 23.40 -19.79
CA VAL A 26 1.54 24.43 -18.83
C VAL A 26 1.68 23.85 -17.42
N LEU A 27 0.77 22.94 -17.01
CA LEU A 27 0.88 22.28 -15.70
C LEU A 27 2.11 21.37 -15.61
N ILE A 28 2.41 20.61 -16.67
CA ILE A 28 3.61 19.75 -16.74
C ILE A 28 4.88 20.61 -16.66
N GLN A 29 4.99 21.65 -17.49
CA GLN A 29 6.15 22.54 -17.51
C GLN A 29 6.39 23.23 -16.17
N ARG A 30 5.32 23.70 -15.51
CA ARG A 30 5.42 24.29 -14.18
C ARG A 30 5.85 23.26 -13.13
N GLY A 31 5.34 22.03 -13.20
CA GLY A 31 5.77 20.94 -12.32
C GLY A 31 7.27 20.66 -12.44
N GLU A 32 7.78 20.60 -13.68
CA GLU A 32 9.21 20.44 -13.95
C GLU A 32 10.04 21.62 -13.43
N GLU A 33 9.57 22.86 -13.64
CA GLU A 33 10.24 24.07 -13.16
C GLU A 33 10.28 24.15 -11.62
N LEU A 34 9.18 23.80 -10.95
CA LEU A 34 9.11 23.71 -9.49
C LEU A 34 10.05 22.62 -8.95
N SER A 35 10.05 21.43 -9.55
CA SER A 35 10.97 20.36 -9.15
C SER A 35 12.42 20.77 -9.31
N LYS A 36 12.76 21.51 -10.37
CA LYS A 36 14.14 21.97 -10.63
C LYS A 36 14.62 23.04 -9.65
N HIS A 37 13.73 23.94 -9.21
CA HIS A 37 14.10 25.08 -8.37
C HIS A 37 13.82 24.89 -6.88
N LEU A 38 12.86 24.03 -6.53
CA LEU A 38 12.35 23.84 -5.17
C LEU A 38 12.34 22.37 -4.74
N GLY A 39 12.55 21.43 -5.67
CA GLY A 39 12.66 20.02 -5.37
C GLY A 39 14.00 19.69 -4.72
N THR A 40 14.04 18.52 -4.09
CA THR A 40 15.29 17.87 -3.68
C THR A 40 15.65 16.83 -4.74
N ASP A 41 16.94 16.54 -4.93
CA ASP A 41 17.40 15.40 -5.77
C ASP A 41 17.12 14.03 -5.10
N ALA A 42 16.25 13.99 -4.08
CA ALA A 42 15.91 12.77 -3.37
C ALA A 42 14.91 11.94 -4.19
N PRO A 43 14.97 10.60 -4.11
CA PRO A 43 13.95 9.76 -4.71
C PRO A 43 12.58 10.03 -4.05
N ASP A 44 11.56 10.20 -4.89
CA ASP A 44 10.17 10.30 -4.46
C ASP A 44 9.53 8.90 -4.37
N MET A 45 8.63 8.71 -3.42
CA MET A 45 7.87 7.49 -3.24
C MET A 45 6.39 7.77 -3.43
N ASP A 46 5.92 7.61 -4.67
CA ASP A 46 4.50 7.73 -4.99
C ASP A 46 3.71 6.62 -4.28
N ALA A 47 2.70 7.03 -3.50
CA ALA A 47 1.78 6.14 -2.80
C ALA A 47 1.05 5.18 -3.77
N SER A 48 0.89 5.57 -5.04
CA SER A 48 0.31 4.71 -6.07
C SER A 48 1.15 3.48 -6.43
N ASN A 49 2.44 3.50 -6.11
CA ASN A 49 3.37 2.39 -6.33
C ASN A 49 3.46 1.43 -5.11
N LEU A 50 2.71 1.71 -4.04
CA LEU A 50 2.60 0.78 -2.91
C LEU A 50 1.86 -0.50 -3.33
N HIS A 51 2.01 -1.56 -2.52
CA HIS A 51 1.32 -2.82 -2.77
C HIS A 51 -0.21 -2.58 -2.90
N PRO A 52 -0.91 -3.20 -3.88
CA PRO A 52 -2.34 -2.96 -4.09
C PRO A 52 -3.20 -3.16 -2.84
N TRP A 53 -2.88 -4.16 -2.01
CA TRP A 53 -3.57 -4.40 -0.73
C TRP A 53 -3.44 -3.24 0.28
N ALA A 54 -2.34 -2.48 0.23
CA ALA A 54 -2.14 -1.33 1.09
C ALA A 54 -2.78 -0.06 0.52
N TRP A 55 -2.78 0.11 -0.80
CA TRP A 55 -3.19 1.35 -1.45
C TRP A 55 -4.65 1.38 -1.91
N GLU A 56 -5.12 0.39 -2.66
CA GLU A 56 -6.37 0.51 -3.44
C GLU A 56 -7.59 0.78 -2.56
N ARG A 57 -7.72 0.06 -1.43
CA ARG A 57 -8.84 0.26 -0.49
C ARG A 57 -8.70 1.52 0.36
N SER A 58 -7.49 2.05 0.50
CA SER A 58 -7.15 3.18 1.37
C SER A 58 -7.15 4.51 0.62
N LYS A 59 -7.00 4.48 -0.72
CA LYS A 59 -6.87 5.65 -1.59
C LYS A 59 -8.00 6.66 -1.44
N SER A 60 -9.24 6.20 -1.30
CA SER A 60 -10.37 7.13 -1.11
C SER A 60 -10.26 7.92 0.19
N LEU A 61 -9.92 7.26 1.29
CA LEU A 61 -9.71 7.89 2.60
C LEU A 61 -8.53 8.86 2.53
N TRP A 62 -7.44 8.43 1.91
CA TRP A 62 -6.26 9.25 1.69
C TRP A 62 -6.56 10.55 0.95
N ASN A 63 -7.27 10.46 -0.18
CA ASN A 63 -7.62 11.62 -1.00
C ASN A 63 -8.57 12.60 -0.29
N SER A 64 -9.34 12.12 0.68
CA SER A 64 -10.18 12.95 1.55
C SER A 64 -9.46 13.49 2.80
N GLY A 65 -8.16 13.23 2.97
CA GLY A 65 -7.36 13.69 4.10
C GLY A 65 -7.49 12.84 5.38
N HIS A 66 -8.16 11.70 5.31
CA HIS A 66 -8.34 10.75 6.42
C HIS A 66 -7.16 9.76 6.49
N TYR A 67 -5.96 10.28 6.71
CA TYR A 67 -4.72 9.52 6.57
C TYR A 67 -4.59 8.37 7.59
N HIS A 68 -4.98 8.60 8.84
CA HIS A 68 -4.94 7.55 9.86
C HIS A 68 -5.94 6.44 9.55
N GLU A 69 -7.17 6.81 9.16
CA GLU A 69 -8.19 5.85 8.75
C GLU A 69 -7.74 5.05 7.52
N ALA A 70 -7.04 5.68 6.57
CA ALA A 70 -6.44 5.00 5.42
C ALA A 70 -5.43 3.92 5.85
N VAL A 71 -4.55 4.22 6.81
CA VAL A 71 -3.62 3.22 7.38
C VAL A 71 -4.37 2.08 8.07
N MET A 72 -5.40 2.39 8.85
CA MET A 72 -6.20 1.38 9.53
C MET A 72 -6.92 0.46 8.54
N GLU A 73 -7.37 1.00 7.41
CA GLU A 73 -8.01 0.22 6.35
C GLU A 73 -7.02 -0.67 5.60
N ALA A 74 -5.82 -0.18 5.32
CA ALA A 74 -4.73 -1.00 4.79
C ALA A 74 -4.40 -2.18 5.72
N ALA A 75 -4.28 -1.93 7.02
CA ALA A 75 -3.99 -2.97 8.01
C ALA A 75 -5.07 -4.07 8.02
N LYS A 76 -6.37 -3.69 8.04
CA LYS A 76 -7.47 -4.67 7.96
C LYS A 76 -7.42 -5.47 6.67
N THR A 77 -7.19 -4.79 5.55
CA THR A 77 -7.12 -5.41 4.21
C THR A 77 -6.03 -6.46 4.18
N ILE A 78 -4.80 -6.13 4.60
CA ILE A 78 -3.67 -7.05 4.57
C ILE A 78 -3.90 -8.25 5.48
N ASN A 79 -4.49 -8.06 6.66
CA ASN A 79 -4.90 -9.18 7.51
C ASN A 79 -5.87 -10.11 6.77
N HIS A 80 -6.91 -9.54 6.15
CA HIS A 80 -7.91 -10.31 5.43
C HIS A 80 -7.33 -11.07 4.22
N GLU A 81 -6.50 -10.41 3.41
CA GLU A 81 -5.84 -11.05 2.27
C GLU A 81 -4.87 -12.16 2.72
N ALA A 82 -4.18 -11.98 3.84
CA ALA A 82 -3.36 -13.04 4.44
C ALA A 82 -4.21 -14.24 4.91
N GLN A 83 -5.36 -13.99 5.55
CA GLN A 83 -6.30 -15.04 5.95
C GLN A 83 -6.84 -15.79 4.73
N GLN A 84 -7.20 -15.08 3.66
CA GLN A 84 -7.66 -15.67 2.41
C GLN A 84 -6.56 -16.53 1.79
N LYS A 85 -5.34 -16.01 1.67
CA LYS A 85 -4.19 -16.74 1.11
C LYS A 85 -3.87 -18.02 1.88
N LEU A 86 -4.03 -18.01 3.19
CA LEU A 86 -3.80 -19.17 4.06
C LEU A 86 -5.03 -20.08 4.21
N GLY A 87 -6.21 -19.66 3.79
CA GLY A 87 -7.47 -20.33 4.13
C GLY A 87 -7.73 -20.39 5.65
N ARG A 88 -7.24 -19.40 6.42
CA ARG A 88 -7.27 -19.36 7.89
C ARG A 88 -8.05 -18.15 8.39
N MET A 89 -9.36 -18.31 8.58
CA MET A 89 -10.23 -17.26 9.11
C MET A 89 -10.34 -17.27 10.65
N ASP A 90 -9.83 -18.31 11.30
CA ASP A 90 -9.88 -18.53 12.75
C ASP A 90 -8.83 -17.73 13.53
N LEU A 91 -7.77 -17.26 12.85
CA LEU A 91 -6.72 -16.42 13.44
C LEU A 91 -6.68 -15.05 12.78
N SER A 92 -6.32 -14.04 13.56
CA SER A 92 -6.11 -12.68 13.08
C SER A 92 -4.83 -12.07 13.64
N GLU A 93 -4.30 -11.11 12.88
CA GLU A 93 -3.24 -10.17 13.24
C GLU A 93 -2.05 -10.89 13.85
N ARG A 94 -1.63 -10.48 15.05
CA ARG A 94 -0.51 -11.05 15.77
C ARG A 94 -0.53 -12.58 15.83
N LYS A 95 -1.70 -13.19 16.08
CA LYS A 95 -1.81 -14.67 16.16
C LYS A 95 -1.64 -15.29 14.78
N LEU A 96 -2.26 -14.72 13.75
CA LEU A 96 -2.15 -15.18 12.37
C LEU A 96 -0.70 -15.13 11.91
N PHE A 97 -0.02 -13.99 12.02
CA PHE A 97 1.34 -13.83 11.50
C PHE A 97 2.39 -14.59 12.31
N ASN A 98 2.18 -14.75 13.62
CA ASN A 98 3.03 -15.61 14.45
C ASN A 98 2.97 -17.08 14.05
N ASP A 99 1.78 -17.55 13.67
CA ASP A 99 1.58 -18.93 13.19
C ASP A 99 2.07 -19.07 11.74
N ALA A 100 1.67 -18.16 10.85
CA ALA A 100 1.93 -18.20 9.42
C ALA A 100 3.44 -18.17 9.09
N PHE A 101 4.21 -17.27 9.70
CA PHE A 101 5.66 -17.16 9.49
C PHE A 101 6.49 -18.06 10.42
N SER A 102 5.86 -18.97 11.17
CA SER A 102 6.60 -19.93 11.98
C SER A 102 7.45 -20.86 11.10
N THR A 103 8.69 -21.10 11.48
CA THR A 103 9.58 -22.08 10.83
C THR A 103 9.19 -23.54 11.14
N ASN A 104 8.25 -23.76 12.06
CA ASN A 104 7.71 -25.09 12.33
C ASN A 104 7.05 -25.69 11.07
N PRO A 105 7.04 -27.02 10.92
CA PRO A 105 6.35 -27.68 9.82
C PRO A 105 4.86 -27.29 9.74
N ALA A 106 4.34 -27.20 8.51
CA ALA A 106 2.91 -27.04 8.28
C ALA A 106 2.11 -28.21 8.87
N LYS A 107 0.93 -27.91 9.44
CA LYS A 107 0.02 -28.91 10.01
C LYS A 107 -1.30 -28.93 9.22
N PRO A 108 -2.09 -30.01 9.29
CA PRO A 108 -3.44 -30.00 8.72
C PRO A 108 -4.26 -28.82 9.25
N GLY A 109 -4.80 -28.01 8.34
CA GLY A 109 -5.54 -26.79 8.71
C GLY A 109 -4.68 -25.67 9.29
N ALA A 110 -3.35 -25.74 9.22
CA ALA A 110 -2.43 -24.67 9.61
C ALA A 110 -1.23 -24.57 8.65
N PRO A 111 -1.45 -24.02 7.44
CA PRO A 111 -0.39 -23.79 6.48
C PRO A 111 0.60 -22.72 6.94
N ARG A 112 1.74 -22.65 6.26
CA ARG A 112 2.85 -21.74 6.56
C ARG A 112 3.19 -20.90 5.34
N LEU A 113 3.57 -19.65 5.59
CA LEU A 113 4.15 -18.77 4.59
C LEU A 113 5.66 -18.98 4.58
N ARG A 114 6.19 -19.35 3.42
CA ARG A 114 7.62 -19.56 3.18
C ARG A 114 8.17 -18.45 2.29
N LEU A 115 9.02 -17.60 2.86
CA LEU A 115 9.67 -16.48 2.16
C LEU A 115 10.91 -16.90 1.35
N ALA A 116 11.45 -18.07 1.67
CA ALA A 116 12.57 -18.67 0.98
C ALA A 116 12.45 -20.19 1.10
N LYS A 117 13.13 -20.91 0.20
CA LYS A 117 13.27 -22.36 0.31
C LYS A 117 14.01 -22.71 1.60
N ASN A 118 13.49 -23.69 2.34
CA ASN A 118 14.15 -24.17 3.55
C ASN A 118 15.43 -24.94 3.18
N ASP A 119 16.57 -24.38 3.54
CA ASP A 119 17.91 -24.96 3.39
C ASP A 119 18.51 -25.44 4.72
N GLY A 120 17.75 -25.33 5.82
CA GLY A 120 18.20 -25.64 7.18
C GLY A 120 19.16 -24.60 7.78
N GLY A 121 19.42 -23.48 7.11
CA GLY A 121 20.35 -22.46 7.55
C GLY A 121 19.71 -21.34 8.38
N ASP A 122 20.57 -20.59 9.09
CA ASP A 122 20.15 -19.45 9.91
C ASP A 122 19.52 -18.33 9.07
N THR A 123 19.93 -18.17 7.81
CA THR A 123 19.34 -17.18 6.90
C THR A 123 17.84 -17.40 6.71
N TYR A 124 17.43 -18.66 6.47
CA TYR A 124 16.03 -19.03 6.38
C TYR A 124 15.30 -18.71 7.70
N ALA A 125 15.86 -19.11 8.83
CA ALA A 125 15.24 -18.87 10.14
C ALA A 125 15.08 -17.38 10.46
N ASN A 126 16.14 -16.59 10.23
CA ASN A 126 16.17 -15.15 10.49
C ASN A 126 15.20 -14.38 9.60
N LEU A 127 15.05 -14.76 8.33
CA LEU A 127 14.11 -14.13 7.41
C LEU A 127 12.66 -14.27 7.92
N HIS A 128 12.27 -15.48 8.33
CA HIS A 128 10.93 -15.76 8.82
C HIS A 128 10.68 -15.16 10.20
N GLN A 129 11.68 -15.20 11.08
CA GLN A 129 11.62 -14.53 12.38
C GLN A 129 11.48 -13.01 12.23
N GLY A 130 12.22 -12.40 11.31
CA GLY A 130 12.15 -10.98 11.00
C GLY A 130 10.77 -10.58 10.48
N ALA A 131 10.23 -11.33 9.51
CA ALA A 131 8.88 -11.08 8.98
C ALA A 131 7.80 -11.19 10.06
N ARG A 132 7.91 -12.21 10.92
CA ARG A 132 7.04 -12.39 12.08
C ARG A 132 7.11 -11.20 13.04
N ALA A 133 8.32 -10.81 13.46
CA ALA A 133 8.52 -9.71 14.39
C ALA A 133 8.04 -8.37 13.80
N PHE A 134 8.29 -8.15 12.51
CA PHE A 134 7.80 -6.97 11.80
C PHE A 134 6.28 -6.91 11.81
N ALA A 135 5.59 -7.99 11.44
CA ALA A 135 4.14 -8.05 11.48
C ALA A 135 3.59 -7.83 12.90
N GLU A 136 4.17 -8.47 13.91
CA GLU A 136 3.79 -8.25 15.32
C GLU A 136 3.94 -6.77 15.71
N GLY A 137 5.04 -6.13 15.33
CA GLY A 137 5.29 -4.71 15.54
C GLY A 137 4.26 -3.80 14.85
N LEU A 138 3.91 -4.06 13.59
CA LEU A 138 2.91 -3.26 12.87
C LEU A 138 1.52 -3.35 13.53
N TYR A 139 1.08 -4.56 13.91
CA TYR A 139 -0.26 -4.73 14.48
C TYR A 139 -0.35 -4.32 15.95
N ALA A 140 0.74 -4.43 16.73
CA ALA A 140 0.78 -3.96 18.11
C ALA A 140 1.08 -2.45 18.23
N GLY A 141 1.86 -1.93 17.28
CA GLY A 141 2.45 -0.60 17.35
C GLY A 141 1.86 0.43 16.39
N ILE A 142 1.11 0.05 15.35
CA ILE A 142 0.40 0.99 14.45
C ILE A 142 -1.12 0.77 14.47
N ARG A 143 -1.59 -0.48 14.41
CA ARG A 143 -3.03 -0.80 14.40
C ARG A 143 -3.69 -0.72 15.79
N ASN A 144 -2.91 -0.54 16.85
CA ASN A 144 -3.42 -0.55 18.22
C ASN A 144 -4.38 0.64 18.47
N PRO A 145 -5.65 0.39 18.85
CA PRO A 145 -6.63 1.44 19.14
C PRO A 145 -6.19 2.43 20.23
N GLY A 146 -5.22 2.05 21.08
CA GLY A 146 -4.65 2.90 22.12
C GLY A 146 -3.59 3.90 21.63
N MET A 147 -3.25 3.94 20.35
CA MET A 147 -2.43 5.05 19.83
C MET A 147 -3.23 6.34 19.91
N HIS A 148 -2.72 7.29 20.69
CA HIS A 148 -3.18 8.66 20.59
C HIS A 148 -2.98 9.15 19.15
N LYS A 149 -4.02 9.78 18.58
CA LYS A 149 -3.92 10.48 17.30
C LYS A 149 -2.74 11.47 17.41
N PRO A 150 -1.81 11.50 16.44
CA PRO A 150 -0.77 12.54 16.42
C PRO A 150 -1.45 13.90 16.52
N GLN A 151 -0.91 14.83 17.32
CA GLN A 151 -1.44 16.19 17.37
C GLN A 151 -1.50 16.78 15.95
N GLU A 152 -2.58 17.51 15.65
CA GLU A 152 -2.81 18.18 14.36
C GLU A 152 -1.77 19.27 14.12
N ASN A 153 -0.59 18.87 13.64
CA ASN A 153 0.43 19.78 13.17
C ASN A 153 0.55 19.61 11.65
N HIS A 154 0.39 20.71 10.93
CA HIS A 154 0.37 20.80 9.48
C HIS A 154 1.54 20.02 8.83
N GLY A 155 1.24 18.99 8.04
CA GLY A 155 2.19 18.21 7.23
C GLY A 155 2.72 16.92 7.87
N GLY A 156 2.95 16.88 9.19
CA GLY A 156 3.56 15.70 9.84
C GLY A 156 2.69 14.45 9.83
N GLN A 157 1.37 14.60 9.87
CA GLN A 157 0.43 13.47 9.88
C GLN A 157 0.40 12.71 8.55
N GLN A 158 0.50 13.42 7.42
CA GLN A 158 0.48 12.80 6.10
C GLN A 158 1.75 11.98 5.86
N GLN A 159 2.92 12.56 6.18
CA GLN A 159 4.20 11.88 6.04
C GLN A 159 4.27 10.62 6.91
N LEU A 160 3.88 10.71 8.19
CA LEU A 160 3.83 9.56 9.09
C LEU A 160 2.88 8.48 8.56
N ALA A 161 1.70 8.86 8.06
CA ALA A 161 0.77 7.89 7.50
C ALA A 161 1.33 7.23 6.23
N LEU A 162 2.09 7.95 5.40
CA LEU A 162 2.75 7.39 4.23
C LEU A 162 3.81 6.36 4.63
N GLU A 163 4.59 6.64 5.66
CA GLU A 163 5.58 5.71 6.22
C GLU A 163 4.91 4.44 6.77
N GLN A 164 3.79 4.60 7.48
CA GLN A 164 2.99 3.48 7.98
C GLN A 164 2.39 2.64 6.84
N LEU A 165 1.83 3.28 5.81
CA LEU A 165 1.35 2.59 4.61
C LEU A 165 2.48 1.86 3.87
N ALA A 166 3.67 2.46 3.79
CA ALA A 166 4.84 1.84 3.19
C ALA A 166 5.29 0.60 3.96
N ALA A 167 5.27 0.66 5.30
CA ALA A 167 5.58 -0.48 6.15
C ALA A 167 4.57 -1.63 5.95
N PHE A 168 3.27 -1.33 5.92
CA PHE A 168 2.23 -2.30 5.60
C PHE A 168 2.35 -2.85 4.17
N SER A 169 2.68 -2.01 3.20
CA SER A 169 2.96 -2.39 1.81
C SER A 169 4.13 -3.38 1.71
N LEU A 170 5.20 -3.18 2.49
CA LEU A 170 6.31 -4.12 2.56
C LEU A 170 5.86 -5.48 3.13
N LEU A 171 5.10 -5.49 4.22
CA LEU A 171 4.53 -6.72 4.77
C LEU A 171 3.63 -7.43 3.76
N ALA A 172 2.75 -6.68 3.08
CA ALA A 172 1.86 -7.22 2.05
C ALA A 172 2.67 -7.91 0.93
N ARG A 173 3.77 -7.28 0.48
CA ARG A 173 4.66 -7.85 -0.54
C ARG A 173 5.30 -9.17 -0.07
N TRP A 174 5.76 -9.25 1.18
CA TRP A 174 6.29 -10.49 1.74
C TRP A 174 5.23 -11.59 1.80
N ILE A 175 4.01 -11.26 2.23
CA ILE A 175 2.90 -12.22 2.28
C ILE A 175 2.55 -12.69 0.87
N ASP A 176 2.43 -11.77 -0.09
CA ASP A 176 2.04 -12.07 -1.47
C ASP A 176 3.07 -12.91 -2.22
N GLN A 177 4.36 -12.68 -1.97
CA GLN A 177 5.46 -13.46 -2.58
C GLN A 177 5.70 -14.81 -1.89
N ALA A 178 5.30 -14.96 -0.63
CA ALA A 178 5.54 -16.20 0.11
C ALA A 178 4.81 -17.40 -0.52
N GLU A 179 5.50 -18.54 -0.57
CA GLU A 179 4.88 -19.82 -0.93
C GLU A 179 4.05 -20.34 0.24
N VAL A 180 2.87 -20.90 -0.07
CA VAL A 180 2.00 -21.51 0.95
C VAL A 180 2.38 -22.98 1.07
N GLU A 181 3.05 -23.33 2.16
CA GLU A 181 3.35 -24.72 2.52
C GLU A 181 2.17 -25.31 3.29
N THR A 182 1.58 -26.37 2.74
CA THR A 182 0.54 -27.17 3.39
C THR A 182 1.13 -28.46 3.95
N ALA A 183 0.48 -29.07 4.95
CA ALA A 183 0.84 -30.41 5.38
C ALA A 183 0.72 -31.41 4.20
N PRO A 184 1.58 -32.44 4.13
CA PRO A 184 1.42 -33.50 3.14
C PRO A 184 0.03 -34.13 3.30
N ALA A 185 -0.61 -34.42 2.16
CA ALA A 185 -1.85 -35.18 2.16
C ALA A 185 -1.55 -36.58 2.72
N ASN A 186 -2.31 -36.98 3.76
CA ASN A 186 -2.26 -38.34 4.29
C ASN A 186 -2.80 -39.35 3.28
#